data_AF-A0A2E0JZH0-F1
#
_entry.id   AF-A0A2E0JZH0-F1
#
_cell.length_a   1.000
_cell.length_b   1.000
_cell.length_c   1.000
_cell.angle_alpha   90.00
_cell.angle_beta   90.00
_cell.angle_gamma   90.00
#
_symmetry.space_group_name_H-M   'P 1'
#
loop_
_entity.id
_entity.type
_entity.pdbx_description
1 polymer ?
#
loop_
_entity_poly.entity_id
_entity_poly.type
_entity_poly.pdbx_seq_one_letter_code
_entity_poly.pdbx_strand_id
1 'polypeptide(L)' 'MKYTTRQAQVAINTWLRQYNQIRPHHALNMRPPAPETRLEKPKINGRI' A
#
# COMPACT_ATOMS: atom_id res chain seq x y z
N MET A 1 -23.71 15.93 -12.97
CA MET A 1 -22.58 15.52 -12.12
C MET A 1 -21.49 14.98 -13.02
N LYS A 2 -20.35 15.67 -13.17
CA LYS A 2 -19.27 15.23 -14.07
C LYS A 2 -18.33 14.30 -13.32
N TYR A 3 -18.16 13.06 -13.80
CA TYR A 3 -17.14 12.16 -13.31
C TYR A 3 -15.82 12.50 -13.98
N THR A 4 -14.76 12.62 -13.18
CA THR A 4 -13.41 12.93 -13.66
C THR A 4 -12.47 11.77 -13.39
N THR A 5 -11.43 11.62 -14.21
CA THR A 5 -10.36 10.64 -13.97
C THR A 5 -9.72 10.83 -12.59
N ARG A 6 -9.67 12.06 -12.10
CA ARG A 6 -9.19 12.37 -10.75
C ARG A 6 -10.06 11.72 -9.66
N GLN A 7 -11.38 11.75 -9.80
CA GLN A 7 -12.28 11.10 -8.84
C GLN A 7 -12.14 9.57 -8.87
N ALA A 8 -12.01 8.99 -10.08
CA ALA A 8 -11.74 7.56 -10.22
C ALA A 8 -10.41 7.17 -9.56
N GLN A 9 -9.35 7.96 -9.77
CA GLN A 9 -8.04 7.73 -9.14
C GLN A 9 -8.11 7.76 -7.62
N VAL A 10 -8.83 8.73 -7.05
CA VAL A 10 -9.02 8.83 -5.59
C VAL A 10 -9.75 7.58 -5.07
N ALA A 11 -10.85 7.19 -5.69
CA ALA A 11 -11.62 6.02 -5.27
C ALA A 11 -10.80 4.73 -5.31
N ILE A 12 -10.02 4.52 -6.39
CA ILE A 12 -9.13 3.36 -6.56
C ILE A 12 -8.05 3.35 -5.48
N ASN A 13 -7.38 4.48 -5.23
CA ASN A 13 -6.33 4.58 -4.23
C ASN A 13 -6.85 4.30 -2.82
N THR A 14 -8.02 4.84 -2.47
CA THR A 14 -8.68 4.57 -1.19
C THR A 14 -9.01 3.08 -1.05
N TRP A 15 -9.57 2.47 -2.10
CA TRP A 15 -9.88 1.04 -2.09
C TRP A 15 -8.63 0.16 -1.95
N LEU A 16 -7.56 0.44 -2.69
CA LEU A 16 -6.29 -0.29 -2.62
C LEU A 16 -5.69 -0.25 -1.21
N ARG A 17 -5.71 0.93 -0.56
CA ARG A 17 -5.21 1.06 0.81
C ARG A 17 -6.01 0.21 1.78
N GLN A 18 -7.34 0.27 1.72
CA GLN A 18 -8.20 -0.52 2.59
C GLN A 18 -8.04 -2.01 2.36
N TYR A 19 -7.99 -2.44 1.09
CA TYR A 19 -7.82 -3.84 0.74
C TYR A 19 -6.49 -4.38 1.23
N ASN A 20 -5.38 -3.65 1.03
CA ASN A 20 -4.05 -4.13 1.39
C ASN A 20 -3.73 -4.04 2.90
N GLN A 21 -4.38 -3.15 3.66
CA GLN A 21 -4.00 -2.86 5.06
C GLN A 21 -5.03 -3.28 6.11
N ILE A 22 -6.33 -3.23 5.78
CA ILE A 22 -7.40 -3.29 6.80
C ILE A 22 -8.19 -4.59 6.71
N ARG A 23 -8.25 -5.22 5.54
CA ARG A 23 -9.10 -6.41 5.35
C ARG A 23 -8.47 -7.64 6.03
N PRO A 24 -9.27 -8.45 6.75
CA PRO A 24 -8.83 -9.77 7.20
C PRO A 24 -8.69 -10.71 6.00
N HIS A 25 -7.45 -10.98 5.59
CA HIS A 25 -7.15 -11.90 4.50
C HIS A 25 -7.18 -13.35 5.02
N HIS A 26 -8.37 -13.92 5.15
CA HIS A 26 -8.54 -15.31 5.63
C HIS A 26 -7.74 -16.33 4.81
N ALA A 27 -7.64 -16.14 3.48
CA ALA A 27 -6.83 -16.97 2.61
C ALA A 27 -5.31 -16.81 2.81
N LEU A 28 -4.87 -15.73 3.48
CA LEU A 28 -3.47 -15.46 3.83
C LEU A 28 -3.21 -15.55 5.35
N ASN A 29 -4.04 -16.26 6.11
CA ASN A 29 -3.92 -16.34 7.58
C ASN A 29 -3.84 -14.95 8.24
N MET A 30 -4.69 -14.01 7.79
CA MET A 30 -4.74 -12.62 8.30
C MET A 30 -3.49 -11.78 7.97
N ARG A 31 -2.63 -12.24 7.05
CA ARG A 31 -1.47 -11.46 6.58
C ARG A 31 -1.85 -10.54 5.42
N PRO A 32 -1.27 -9.34 5.33
CA PRO A 32 -1.45 -8.48 4.16
C PRO A 32 -0.96 -9.18 2.88
N PRO A 33 -1.61 -8.95 1.72
CA PRO A 33 -1.37 -9.65 0.44
C PRO A 33 -0.06 -9.29 -0.23
N ALA A 34 0.52 -8.16 0.15
CA ALA A 34 1.85 -7.75 -0.28
C ALA A 34 2.78 -7.68 0.94
N PRO A 35 4.03 -8.17 0.84
CA PRO A 35 5.02 -7.88 1.85
C PRO A 35 5.19 -6.36 1.97
N GLU A 36 5.29 -5.84 3.19
CA GLU A 36 5.72 -4.45 3.37
C GLU A 36 7.10 -4.31 2.72
N THR A 37 7.18 -3.54 1.64
CA THR A 37 8.45 -3.20 1.02
C THR A 37 9.24 -2.40 2.05
N ARG A 38 10.09 -3.07 2.83
CA ARG A 38 11.08 -2.40 3.66
C ARG A 38 12.01 -1.68 2.70
N LEU A 39 11.80 -0.37 2.53
CA LEU A 39 12.82 0.49 1.95
C LEU A 39 14.04 0.31 2.84
N GLU A 40 15.06 -0.40 2.33
CA GLU A 40 16.32 -0.52 3.02
C GLU A 40 16.84 0.90 3.25
N LYS A 41 17.02 1.28 4.52
CA LYS A 41 17.62 2.56 4.86
C LYS A 41 18.99 2.58 4.17
N PRO A 42 19.34 3.64 3.43
CA PRO A 42 20.65 3.72 2.81
C PRO A 42 21.71 3.52 3.91
N LYS A 43 22.55 2.50 3.76
CA LYS A 43 23.71 2.30 4.63
C LYS A 43 24.64 3.48 4.39
N ILE A 44 24.53 4.50 5.22
CA ILE A 44 25.51 5.57 5.27
C ILE A 44 26.74 4.95 5.94
N ASN A 45 27.58 4.28 5.15
CA ASN A 45 28.89 3.83 5.62
C ASN A 45 29.71 5.10 5.88
N GLY A 46 29.73 5.51 7.14
CA GLY A 46 30.59 6.59 7.62
C GLY A 46 32.03 6.26 7.29
N ARG A 47 32.57 6.97 6.30
CA ARG A 47 34.00 7.07 6.04
C ARG A 47 34.52 8.20 6.93
N ILE A 48 35.25 7.84 7.97
CA ILE A 48 36.27 8.69 8.61
C ILE A 48 37.59 7.98 8.32
#